data_AF-A0A0N5DAL8-F1
#
_entry.id   AF-A0A0N5DAL8-F1
#
_cell.length_a   1.000
_cell.length_b   1.000
_cell.length_c   1.000
_cell.angle_alpha   90.00
_cell.angle_beta   90.00
_cell.angle_gamma   90.00
#
_symmetry.space_group_name_H-M   'P 1'
#
loop_
_entity.id
_entity.type
_entity.pdbx_description
1 polymer ?
#
loop_
_entity_poly.entity_id
_entity_poly.type
_entity_poly.pdbx_seq_one_letter_code
_entity_poly.pdbx_strand_id
1 'polypeptide(L)'
;SENDEYNKSERETSTARVPECNPAPEPIKRKLKLRSTFYVFIFYPKSLISAWEEFDKQFQSENDHPRIFNSYQHYLLLAFEDGGTDLEKYVSNISQAYSIIYQVITALSVAEHRLSFEHRDLHCGNIMIKNVEAYYADCKINLLTHGVELKIIDFTLSRMSKGTSTIFFDLAKDNEIFSGENCLQFDIYRAMRKANMNNWFPFYPVTNVMWIIYLVRYVYDSLVNKNIGSHRERQIFIHHFRDLHRFGNSHSFISLHSRI
;
A
#
# COMPACT_ATOMS: atom_id res chain seq x y z
N SER A 1 -24.29 -41.97 43.27
CA SER A 1 -22.92 -41.83 42.73
C SER A 1 -23.04 -41.43 41.28
N GLU A 2 -23.25 -40.14 41.03
CA GLU A 2 -23.34 -39.53 39.70
C GLU A 2 -23.43 -38.03 39.97
N ASN A 3 -22.30 -37.32 39.93
CA ASN A 3 -22.23 -35.85 39.92
C ASN A 3 -20.77 -35.35 39.86
N ASP A 4 -19.95 -35.85 38.91
CA ASP A 4 -18.57 -35.37 38.76
C ASP A 4 -18.07 -35.35 37.30
N GLU A 5 -18.94 -35.16 36.30
CA GLU A 5 -18.53 -35.18 34.90
C GLU A 5 -18.98 -33.98 34.04
N TYR A 6 -19.30 -32.84 34.67
CA TYR A 6 -19.80 -31.65 33.94
C TYR A 6 -18.98 -30.36 34.13
N ASN A 7 -17.75 -30.43 34.64
CA ASN A 7 -16.95 -29.23 34.93
C ASN A 7 -15.48 -29.32 34.47
N LYS A 8 -15.25 -29.70 33.20
CA LYS A 8 -13.87 -29.73 32.64
C LYS A 8 -13.72 -29.34 31.16
N SER A 9 -14.67 -28.64 30.55
CA SER A 9 -14.53 -28.19 29.15
C SER A 9 -14.50 -26.67 28.94
N GLU A 10 -14.44 -25.86 30.01
CA GLU A 10 -14.23 -24.42 29.90
C GLU A 10 -12.88 -24.03 30.48
N ARG A 11 -11.88 -23.84 29.60
CA ARG A 11 -10.75 -22.87 29.70
C ARG A 11 -9.60 -23.29 28.80
N GLU A 12 -9.82 -23.26 27.49
CA GLU A 12 -8.73 -23.01 26.54
C GLU A 12 -9.22 -21.97 25.52
N THR A 13 -9.62 -20.80 26.02
CA THR A 13 -9.53 -19.60 25.19
C THR A 13 -8.06 -19.25 25.07
N SER A 14 -7.47 -19.58 23.92
CA SER A 14 -6.18 -19.04 23.49
C SER A 14 -6.28 -17.51 23.48
N THR A 15 -5.93 -16.88 24.60
CA THR A 15 -5.74 -15.45 24.68
C THR A 15 -4.43 -15.15 23.96
N ALA A 16 -4.52 -14.84 22.67
CA ALA A 16 -3.40 -14.26 21.95
C ALA A 16 -2.89 -13.08 22.77
N ARG A 17 -1.65 -13.17 23.29
CA ARG A 17 -1.06 -12.11 24.10
C ARG A 17 -1.05 -10.83 23.28
N VAL A 18 -1.73 -9.79 23.78
CA VAL A 18 -1.63 -8.45 23.20
C VAL A 18 -0.16 -8.01 23.33
N PRO A 19 0.49 -7.57 22.24
CA PRO A 19 1.90 -7.17 22.30
C PRO A 19 2.10 -6.03 23.30
N GLU A 20 3.23 -5.98 23.99
CA GLU A 20 3.58 -4.82 24.82
C GLU A 20 3.98 -3.63 23.94
N CYS A 21 3.43 -2.44 24.22
CA CYS A 21 3.80 -1.21 23.50
C CYS A 21 5.11 -0.66 24.07
N ASN A 22 6.24 -1.07 23.51
CA ASN A 22 7.55 -0.55 23.91
C ASN A 22 7.95 0.68 23.06
N PRO A 23 8.18 1.85 23.67
CA PRO A 23 8.54 3.07 22.95
C PRO A 23 10.02 3.03 22.55
N ALA A 24 10.32 2.39 21.43
CA ALA A 24 11.54 2.65 20.68
C ALA A 24 11.24 2.55 19.18
N PRO A 25 10.85 3.64 18.50
CA PRO A 25 10.64 3.57 17.07
C PRO A 25 11.94 3.94 16.37
N GLU A 26 12.57 2.94 15.75
CA GLU A 26 13.21 3.23 14.47
C GLU A 26 12.17 3.86 13.53
N PRO A 27 12.56 4.79 12.64
CA PRO A 27 11.61 5.41 11.72
C PRO A 27 10.86 4.33 10.94
N ILE A 28 9.53 4.47 10.88
CA ILE A 28 8.59 3.58 10.19
C ILE A 28 9.12 3.21 8.79
N LYS A 29 9.69 2.01 8.64
CA LYS A 29 10.28 1.51 7.38
C LYS A 29 9.19 0.88 6.50
N ARG A 30 8.31 1.71 5.94
CA ARG A 30 7.17 1.26 5.10
C ARG A 30 7.41 1.43 3.61
N LYS A 31 8.66 1.66 3.21
CA LYS A 31 9.11 1.55 1.81
C LYS A 31 9.87 0.24 1.63
N LEU A 32 9.75 -0.36 0.46
CA LEU A 32 10.51 -1.56 0.13
C LEU A 32 12.02 -1.26 0.10
N LYS A 33 12.82 -2.06 0.80
CA LYS A 33 14.27 -1.84 0.88
C LYS A 33 14.95 -2.25 -0.42
N LEU A 34 15.52 -1.27 -1.13
CA LEU A 34 16.46 -1.50 -2.21
C LEU A 34 17.77 -2.04 -1.64
N ARG A 35 18.18 -3.23 -2.08
CA ARG A 35 19.42 -3.90 -1.66
C ARG A 35 20.59 -3.50 -2.54
N SER A 36 20.38 -3.53 -3.86
CA SER A 36 21.42 -3.24 -4.85
C SER A 36 20.81 -2.69 -6.14
N THR A 37 21.61 -1.93 -6.88
CA THR A 37 21.30 -1.47 -8.23
C THR A 37 22.42 -1.88 -9.19
N PHE A 38 22.05 -2.35 -10.38
CA PHE A 38 23.01 -2.70 -11.41
C PHE A 38 22.57 -2.12 -12.74
N TYR A 39 23.50 -1.51 -13.45
CA TYR A 39 23.34 -1.20 -14.87
C TYR A 39 24.05 -2.29 -15.66
N VAL A 40 23.29 -2.99 -16.52
CA VAL A 40 23.81 -4.12 -17.28
C VAL A 40 23.52 -3.94 -18.77
N PHE A 41 24.45 -4.46 -19.56
CA PHE A 41 24.37 -4.50 -21.01
C PHE A 41 24.55 -5.95 -21.44
N ILE A 42 23.44 -6.67 -21.56
CA ILE A 42 23.42 -8.14 -21.71
C ILE A 42 22.22 -8.58 -22.53
N PHE A 43 22.26 -9.83 -23.01
CA PHE A 43 21.06 -10.56 -23.42
C PHE A 43 20.14 -10.81 -22.23
N TYR A 44 18.84 -10.86 -22.48
CA TYR A 44 17.89 -11.35 -21.49
C TYR A 44 18.28 -12.79 -21.08
N PRO A 45 18.61 -13.05 -19.80
CA PRO A 45 19.12 -14.35 -19.38
C PRO A 45 18.17 -15.49 -19.70
N LYS A 46 18.69 -16.61 -20.22
CA LYS A 46 17.89 -17.80 -20.57
C LYS A 46 17.03 -18.30 -19.41
N SER A 47 17.56 -18.27 -18.18
CA SER A 47 16.81 -18.65 -16.98
C SER A 47 15.61 -17.74 -16.71
N LEU A 48 15.73 -16.43 -16.95
CA LEU A 48 14.63 -15.49 -16.79
C LEU A 48 13.62 -15.61 -17.95
N ILE A 49 14.07 -15.96 -19.15
CA ILE A 49 13.16 -16.30 -20.26
C ILE A 49 12.31 -17.52 -19.87
N SER A 50 12.93 -18.59 -19.39
CA SER A 50 12.18 -19.79 -18.98
C SER A 50 11.21 -19.51 -17.84
N ALA A 51 11.59 -18.68 -16.86
CA ALA A 51 10.70 -18.25 -15.79
C ALA A 51 9.52 -17.41 -16.31
N TRP A 52 9.75 -16.53 -17.29
CA TRP A 52 8.69 -15.76 -17.95
C TRP A 52 7.74 -16.68 -18.73
N GLU A 53 8.27 -17.64 -19.50
CA GLU A 53 7.45 -18.60 -20.26
C GLU A 53 6.61 -19.50 -19.34
N GLU A 54 7.11 -19.85 -18.15
CA GLU A 54 6.34 -20.59 -17.13
C GLU A 54 5.22 -19.72 -16.54
N PHE A 55 5.53 -18.47 -16.20
CA PHE A 55 4.54 -17.52 -15.72
C PHE A 55 3.44 -17.26 -16.75
N ASP A 56 3.81 -17.01 -18.01
CA ASP A 56 2.87 -16.72 -19.11
C ASP A 56 1.90 -17.88 -19.37
N LYS A 57 2.39 -19.13 -19.33
CA LYS A 57 1.52 -20.31 -19.45
C LYS A 57 0.46 -20.39 -18.36
N GLN A 58 0.77 -19.92 -17.16
CA GLN A 58 -0.13 -20.02 -16.00
C GLN A 58 -1.06 -18.80 -15.88
N PHE A 59 -0.55 -17.61 -16.19
CA PHE A 59 -1.23 -16.35 -15.85
C PHE A 59 -1.55 -15.46 -17.06
N GLN A 60 -1.10 -15.83 -18.27
CA GLN A 60 -1.31 -15.09 -19.51
C GLN A 60 -0.78 -13.65 -19.41
N SER A 61 0.53 -13.49 -19.57
CA SER A 61 1.19 -12.19 -19.47
C SER A 61 0.69 -11.24 -20.56
N GLU A 62 0.35 -10.01 -20.17
CA GLU A 62 0.04 -8.92 -21.12
C GLU A 62 1.30 -8.31 -21.76
N ASN A 63 2.48 -8.57 -21.18
CA ASN A 63 3.75 -8.07 -21.71
C ASN A 63 4.23 -8.87 -22.92
N ASP A 64 4.92 -8.20 -23.84
CA ASP A 64 5.67 -8.85 -24.92
C ASP A 64 6.71 -9.83 -24.37
N HIS A 65 6.90 -10.95 -25.07
CA HIS A 65 7.92 -11.92 -24.71
C HIS A 65 9.31 -11.25 -24.69
N PRO A 66 10.14 -11.42 -23.64
CA PRO A 66 11.42 -10.70 -23.49
C PRO A 66 12.50 -11.00 -24.54
N ARG A 67 12.21 -11.85 -25.55
CA ARG A 67 13.08 -12.14 -26.70
C ARG A 67 12.99 -11.06 -27.78
N ILE A 68 12.08 -10.09 -27.67
CA ILE A 68 12.01 -8.94 -28.58
C ILE A 68 13.27 -8.06 -28.50
N PHE A 69 14.00 -8.10 -27.39
CA PHE A 69 15.21 -7.30 -27.19
C PHE A 69 16.43 -7.96 -27.85
N ASN A 70 17.26 -7.13 -28.50
CA ASN A 70 18.48 -7.57 -29.15
C ASN A 70 19.68 -7.67 -28.17
N SER A 71 20.85 -8.08 -28.68
CA SER A 71 22.10 -8.26 -27.93
C SER A 71 22.61 -7.03 -27.19
N TYR A 72 22.16 -5.85 -27.60
CA TYR A 72 22.70 -4.54 -27.21
C TYR A 72 21.67 -3.76 -26.39
N GLN A 73 20.86 -4.46 -25.60
CA GLN A 73 19.88 -3.84 -24.73
C GLN A 73 20.51 -3.44 -23.39
N HIS A 74 20.19 -2.23 -22.95
CA HIS A 74 20.55 -1.73 -21.63
C HIS A 74 19.41 -2.00 -20.65
N TYR A 75 19.74 -2.48 -19.45
CA TYR A 75 18.79 -2.70 -18.37
C TYR A 75 19.28 -2.06 -17.08
N LEU A 76 18.33 -1.55 -16.30
CA LEU A 76 18.52 -1.18 -14.91
C LEU A 76 17.88 -2.26 -14.03
N LEU A 77 18.71 -2.98 -13.27
CA LEU A 77 18.25 -4.00 -12.33
C LEU A 77 18.19 -3.39 -10.93
N LEU A 78 16.99 -3.38 -10.36
CA LEU A 78 16.72 -2.92 -9.00
C LEU A 78 16.39 -4.16 -8.14
N ALA A 79 17.33 -4.56 -7.28
CA ALA A 79 17.15 -5.71 -6.41
C ALA A 79 16.57 -5.27 -5.06
N PHE A 80 15.32 -5.63 -4.79
CA PHE A 80 14.63 -5.28 -3.55
C PHE A 80 14.57 -6.44 -2.56
N GLU A 81 14.22 -6.16 -1.31
CA GLU A 81 13.69 -7.18 -0.41
C GLU A 81 12.35 -7.72 -0.90
N ASP A 82 11.97 -8.91 -0.43
CA ASP A 82 10.65 -9.47 -0.67
C ASP A 82 9.59 -8.74 0.16
N GLY A 83 8.67 -8.07 -0.53
CA GLY A 83 7.57 -7.28 0.05
C GLY A 83 6.34 -8.10 0.41
N GLY A 84 6.26 -9.38 0.01
CA GLY A 84 5.08 -10.22 0.18
C GLY A 84 4.12 -10.15 -1.02
N THR A 85 2.81 -10.17 -0.75
CA THR A 85 1.76 -10.21 -1.77
C THR A 85 1.12 -8.84 -1.94
N ASP A 86 0.84 -8.42 -3.17
CA ASP A 86 0.08 -7.19 -3.43
C ASP A 86 -1.32 -7.22 -2.77
N LEU A 87 -1.84 -6.04 -2.41
CA LEU A 87 -3.13 -5.91 -1.73
C LEU A 87 -4.30 -6.41 -2.59
N GLU A 88 -4.15 -6.38 -3.90
CA GLU A 88 -5.17 -6.87 -4.83
C GLU A 88 -5.47 -8.36 -4.61
N LYS A 89 -4.42 -9.16 -4.43
CA LYS A 89 -4.54 -10.60 -4.15
C LYS A 89 -4.69 -10.93 -2.67
N TYR A 90 -4.33 -10.02 -1.77
CA TYR A 90 -4.38 -10.25 -0.33
C TYR A 90 -5.83 -10.36 0.20
N VAL A 91 -6.02 -11.19 1.24
CA VAL A 91 -7.30 -11.36 1.94
C VAL A 91 -7.14 -10.90 3.38
N SER A 92 -7.69 -9.73 3.70
CA SER A 92 -7.62 -9.14 5.04
C SER A 92 -8.91 -9.38 5.84
N ASN A 93 -8.80 -9.66 7.14
CA ASN A 93 -9.93 -9.51 8.06
C ASN A 93 -10.22 -8.02 8.40
N ILE A 94 -11.29 -7.74 9.16
CA ILE A 94 -11.69 -6.37 9.52
C ILE A 94 -10.56 -5.61 10.25
N SER A 95 -9.91 -6.23 11.24
CA SER A 95 -8.83 -5.57 11.99
C SER A 95 -7.60 -5.30 11.12
N GLN A 96 -7.25 -6.22 10.23
CA GLN A 96 -6.19 -6.03 9.25
C GLN A 96 -6.53 -4.91 8.26
N ALA A 97 -7.79 -4.80 7.81
CA ALA A 97 -8.25 -3.72 6.94
C ALA A 97 -8.00 -2.34 7.58
N TYR A 98 -8.35 -2.16 8.86
CA TYR A 98 -8.01 -0.94 9.59
C TYR A 98 -6.50 -0.73 9.66
N SER A 99 -5.74 -1.77 10.04
CA SER A 99 -4.29 -1.67 10.17
C SER A 99 -3.62 -1.26 8.86
N ILE A 100 -4.03 -1.83 7.73
CA ILE A 100 -3.51 -1.52 6.40
C ILE A 100 -3.71 -0.04 6.10
N ILE A 101 -4.93 0.47 6.23
CA ILE A 101 -5.22 1.88 5.94
C ILE A 101 -4.41 2.80 6.86
N TYR A 102 -4.37 2.53 8.16
CA TYR A 102 -3.60 3.37 9.08
C TYR A 102 -2.09 3.34 8.84
N GLN A 103 -1.53 2.17 8.51
CA GLN A 103 -0.13 2.07 8.14
C GLN A 103 0.17 2.88 6.86
N VAL A 104 -0.75 2.92 5.89
CA VAL A 104 -0.62 3.77 4.68
C VAL A 104 -0.63 5.24 5.06
N ILE A 105 -1.64 5.68 5.80
CA ILE A 105 -1.77 7.09 6.21
C ILE A 105 -0.53 7.52 7.01
N THR A 106 -0.02 6.65 7.88
CA THR A 106 1.17 6.95 8.70
C THR A 106 2.43 7.03 7.86
N ALA A 107 2.62 6.09 6.93
CA ALA A 107 3.75 6.11 6.01
C ALA A 107 3.78 7.38 5.14
N LEU A 108 2.62 7.75 4.57
CA LEU A 108 2.47 8.96 3.77
C LEU A 108 2.64 10.22 4.61
N SER A 109 2.12 10.27 5.84
CA SER A 109 2.29 11.44 6.72
C SER A 109 3.76 11.72 7.03
N VAL A 110 4.53 10.67 7.32
CA VAL A 110 5.98 10.80 7.54
C VAL A 110 6.70 11.26 6.27
N ALA A 111 6.32 10.74 5.11
CA ALA A 111 6.92 11.10 3.83
C ALA A 111 6.57 12.53 3.39
N GLU A 112 5.32 12.96 3.55
CA GLU A 112 4.85 14.34 3.36
C GLU A 112 5.67 15.30 4.21
N HIS A 113 5.81 15.01 5.51
CA HIS A 113 6.52 15.88 6.43
C HIS A 113 8.02 15.99 6.12
N ARG A 114 8.67 14.86 5.75
CA ARG A 114 10.13 14.83 5.55
C ARG A 114 10.58 15.21 4.15
N LEU A 115 9.75 14.97 3.14
CA LEU A 115 10.14 15.00 1.73
C LEU A 115 9.13 15.73 0.85
N SER A 116 8.08 16.34 1.42
CA SER A 116 6.97 16.88 0.63
C SER A 116 6.49 15.85 -0.41
N PHE A 117 6.37 14.60 0.02
CA PHE A 117 6.18 13.46 -0.86
C PHE A 117 4.73 13.33 -1.33
N GLU A 118 4.55 13.04 -2.61
CA GLU A 118 3.29 12.58 -3.20
C GLU A 118 3.56 11.26 -3.94
N HIS A 119 2.76 10.23 -3.67
CA HIS A 119 2.92 8.95 -4.38
C HIS A 119 2.46 9.04 -5.83
N ARG A 120 1.31 9.69 -6.04
CA ARG A 120 0.61 9.90 -7.31
C ARG A 120 0.14 8.64 -8.06
N ASP A 121 0.51 7.45 -7.60
CA ASP A 121 0.01 6.21 -8.19
C ASP A 121 -0.25 5.07 -7.19
N LEU A 122 -0.87 5.37 -6.05
CA LEU A 122 -0.97 4.40 -4.95
C LEU A 122 -2.22 3.50 -5.08
N HIS A 123 -2.33 2.77 -6.18
CA HIS A 123 -3.37 1.76 -6.37
C HIS A 123 -3.06 0.49 -5.56
N CYS A 124 -4.02 -0.46 -5.49
CA CYS A 124 -3.91 -1.65 -4.65
C CYS A 124 -2.70 -2.53 -5.01
N GLY A 125 -2.33 -2.62 -6.29
CA GLY A 125 -1.10 -3.29 -6.75
C GLY A 125 0.20 -2.72 -6.18
N ASN A 126 0.21 -1.45 -5.74
CA ASN A 126 1.38 -0.77 -5.18
C ASN A 126 1.47 -0.82 -3.64
N ILE A 127 0.61 -1.64 -3.02
CA ILE A 127 0.65 -1.95 -1.59
C ILE A 127 1.02 -3.42 -1.44
N MET A 128 2.25 -3.70 -0.98
CA MET A 128 2.69 -5.05 -0.66
C MET A 128 2.38 -5.38 0.79
N ILE A 129 1.86 -6.57 1.05
CA ILE A 129 1.47 -7.05 2.38
C ILE A 129 2.24 -8.32 2.73
N LYS A 130 2.78 -8.35 3.95
CA LYS A 130 3.43 -9.51 4.53
C LYS A 130 2.82 -9.86 5.88
N ASN A 131 2.58 -11.15 6.09
CA ASN A 131 2.16 -11.65 7.40
C ASN A 131 3.35 -11.61 8.38
N VAL A 132 3.09 -11.09 9.57
CA VAL A 132 4.09 -10.91 10.64
C VAL A 132 3.46 -11.28 11.99
N GLU A 133 4.28 -11.46 13.02
CA GLU A 133 3.76 -11.47 14.39
C GLU A 133 3.14 -10.10 14.71
N ALA A 134 2.03 -10.07 15.45
CA ALA A 134 1.40 -8.80 15.78
C ALA A 134 2.34 -7.97 16.69
N TYR A 135 2.50 -6.69 16.34
CA TYR A 135 3.28 -5.71 17.10
C TYR A 135 2.73 -4.30 16.89
N TYR A 136 3.12 -3.35 17.74
CA TYR A 136 2.78 -1.94 17.58
C TYR A 136 3.67 -1.28 16.52
N ALA A 137 3.10 -0.96 15.36
CA ALA A 137 3.76 -0.23 14.28
C ALA A 137 4.13 1.20 14.67
N ASP A 138 3.33 1.84 15.50
CA ASP A 138 3.62 3.13 16.12
C ASP A 138 2.90 3.26 17.47
N CYS A 139 3.68 3.27 18.55
CA CYS A 139 3.15 3.42 19.92
C CYS A 139 2.58 4.81 20.21
N LYS A 140 2.95 5.86 19.47
CA LYS A 140 2.43 7.22 19.72
C LYS A 140 0.96 7.36 19.31
N ILE A 141 0.54 6.57 18.33
CA ILE A 141 -0.82 6.57 17.78
C ILE A 141 -1.52 5.22 18.01
N ASN A 142 -0.99 4.37 18.90
CA ASN A 142 -1.49 3.03 19.23
C ASN A 142 -1.78 2.14 18.00
N LEU A 143 -0.96 2.26 16.94
CA LEU A 143 -1.19 1.52 15.70
C LEU A 143 -0.72 0.08 15.83
N LEU A 144 -1.66 -0.86 16.04
CA LEU A 144 -1.39 -2.29 16.03
C LEU A 144 -1.38 -2.83 14.60
N THR A 145 -0.40 -3.68 14.28
CA THR A 145 -0.28 -4.31 12.94
C THR A 145 -1.33 -5.38 12.66
N HIS A 146 -1.96 -5.94 13.69
CA HIS A 146 -2.89 -7.08 13.53
C HIS A 146 -2.32 -8.23 12.67
N GLY A 147 -1.01 -8.44 12.77
CA GLY A 147 -0.28 -9.48 12.05
C GLY A 147 0.01 -9.17 10.59
N VAL A 148 -0.14 -7.91 10.14
CA VAL A 148 0.20 -7.48 8.78
C VAL A 148 1.16 -6.29 8.78
N GLU A 149 2.20 -6.40 7.95
CA GLU A 149 3.12 -5.31 7.65
C GLU A 149 2.98 -4.94 6.17
N LEU A 150 2.84 -3.64 5.88
CA LEU A 150 2.83 -3.16 4.51
C LEU A 150 4.14 -2.51 4.06
N LYS A 151 4.38 -2.56 2.75
CA LYS A 151 5.36 -1.76 2.02
C LYS A 151 4.71 -1.07 0.82
N ILE A 152 4.97 0.22 0.68
CA ILE A 152 4.60 1.00 -0.50
C ILE A 152 5.71 0.84 -1.55
N ILE A 153 5.31 0.58 -2.80
CA ILE A 153 6.19 0.39 -3.95
C ILE A 153 5.75 1.24 -5.14
N ASP A 154 6.56 1.20 -6.20
CA ASP A 154 6.35 1.90 -7.47
C ASP A 154 6.24 3.43 -7.33
N PHE A 155 7.41 4.07 -7.40
CA PHE A 155 7.52 5.52 -7.31
C PHE A 155 7.62 6.19 -8.69
N THR A 156 7.22 5.49 -9.75
CA THR A 156 7.41 5.96 -11.14
C THR A 156 6.77 7.32 -11.37
N LEU A 157 5.57 7.55 -10.83
CA LEU A 157 4.82 8.80 -10.99
C LEU A 157 5.00 9.77 -9.82
N SER A 158 5.76 9.38 -8.79
CA SER A 158 5.86 10.11 -7.54
C SER A 158 6.55 11.47 -7.68
N ARG A 159 6.41 12.28 -6.62
CA ARG A 159 7.07 13.57 -6.46
C ARG A 159 7.64 13.71 -5.06
N MET A 160 8.84 14.26 -4.94
CA MET A 160 9.44 14.64 -3.65
C MET A 160 10.39 15.82 -3.78
N SER A 161 10.59 16.53 -2.66
CA SER A 161 11.60 17.56 -2.49
C SER A 161 12.49 17.26 -1.28
N LYS A 162 13.79 17.49 -1.42
CA LYS A 162 14.73 17.46 -0.30
C LYS A 162 15.73 18.61 -0.45
N GLY A 163 15.71 19.55 0.49
CA GLY A 163 16.46 20.79 0.34
C GLY A 163 15.96 21.58 -0.88
N THR A 164 16.86 21.94 -1.78
CA THR A 164 16.55 22.69 -3.01
C THR A 164 16.20 21.80 -4.20
N SER A 165 16.37 20.47 -4.08
CA SER A 165 16.14 19.53 -5.17
C SER A 165 14.72 18.98 -5.14
N THR A 166 14.06 18.97 -6.30
CA THR A 166 12.75 18.33 -6.50
C THR A 166 12.86 17.32 -7.64
N ILE A 167 12.38 16.11 -7.40
CA ILE A 167 12.29 15.02 -8.38
C ILE A 167 10.81 14.70 -8.53
N PHE A 168 10.32 14.64 -9.76
CA PHE A 168 8.94 14.30 -10.07
C PHE A 168 8.82 13.77 -11.49
N PHE A 169 7.79 12.96 -11.74
CA PHE A 169 7.35 12.66 -13.10
C PHE A 169 6.36 13.73 -13.56
N ASP A 170 6.61 14.31 -14.73
CA ASP A 170 5.76 15.36 -15.30
C ASP A 170 4.61 14.76 -16.11
N LEU A 171 3.54 14.44 -15.39
CA LEU A 171 2.32 13.87 -15.96
C LEU A 171 1.59 14.81 -16.93
N ALA A 172 1.95 16.09 -17.03
CA ALA A 172 1.37 16.98 -18.04
C ALA A 172 1.72 16.53 -19.48
N LYS A 173 2.72 15.66 -19.63
CA LYS A 173 3.19 15.11 -20.91
C LYS A 173 2.54 13.78 -21.29
N ASP A 174 1.74 13.21 -20.40
CA ASP A 174 1.08 11.91 -20.59
C ASP A 174 -0.44 12.12 -20.68
N ASN A 175 -1.01 11.94 -21.89
CA ASN A 175 -2.45 12.07 -22.07
C ASN A 175 -3.20 10.75 -21.86
N GLU A 176 -2.53 9.60 -22.01
CA GLU A 176 -3.15 8.28 -22.02
C GLU A 176 -3.59 7.87 -20.62
N ILE A 177 -2.80 8.21 -19.61
CA ILE A 177 -3.12 7.92 -18.21
C ILE A 177 -4.45 8.55 -17.76
N PHE A 178 -4.89 9.64 -18.41
CA PHE A 178 -6.13 10.34 -18.08
C PHE A 178 -7.34 9.89 -18.90
N SER A 179 -7.13 9.11 -19.97
CA SER A 179 -8.19 8.61 -20.85
C SER A 179 -8.78 7.27 -20.41
N GLY A 180 -8.20 6.59 -19.43
CA GLY A 180 -8.77 5.35 -18.92
C GLY A 180 -10.17 5.55 -18.33
N GLU A 181 -11.07 4.60 -18.59
CA GLU A 181 -12.47 4.67 -18.19
C GLU A 181 -12.85 3.51 -17.25
N ASN A 182 -14.03 3.60 -16.64
CA ASN A 182 -14.69 2.51 -15.92
C ASN A 182 -13.97 1.94 -14.68
N CYS A 183 -13.00 2.66 -14.10
CA CYS A 183 -12.49 2.32 -12.77
C CYS A 183 -12.08 3.55 -11.94
N LEU A 184 -12.17 3.42 -10.62
CA LEU A 184 -11.89 4.49 -9.67
C LEU A 184 -10.45 5.01 -9.77
N GLN A 185 -9.51 4.16 -10.17
CA GLN A 185 -8.10 4.53 -10.35
C GLN A 185 -7.96 5.67 -11.35
N PHE A 186 -8.63 5.58 -12.50
CA PHE A 186 -8.59 6.64 -13.52
C PHE A 186 -9.29 7.93 -13.08
N ASP A 187 -10.33 7.82 -12.23
CA ASP A 187 -10.95 8.99 -11.61
C ASP A 187 -9.97 9.72 -10.68
N ILE A 188 -9.11 9.01 -9.97
CA ILE A 188 -8.08 9.62 -9.12
C ILE A 188 -7.08 10.40 -9.97
N TYR A 189 -6.58 9.86 -11.10
CA TYR A 189 -5.68 10.63 -11.98
C TYR A 189 -6.31 11.94 -12.46
N ARG A 190 -7.58 11.89 -12.90
CA ARG A 190 -8.33 13.10 -13.31
C ARG A 190 -8.52 14.07 -12.16
N ALA A 191 -8.82 13.58 -10.96
CA ALA A 191 -9.00 14.40 -9.77
C ALA A 191 -7.70 15.11 -9.36
N MET A 192 -6.56 14.41 -9.38
CA MET A 192 -5.24 15.01 -9.12
C MET A 192 -4.92 16.10 -10.15
N ARG A 193 -5.11 15.81 -11.45
CA ARG A 193 -4.89 16.78 -12.54
C ARG A 193 -5.73 18.03 -12.37
N LYS A 194 -7.00 17.87 -11.95
CA LYS A 194 -7.88 19.00 -11.66
C LYS A 194 -7.38 19.79 -10.45
N ALA A 195 -6.96 19.12 -9.39
CA ALA A 195 -6.54 19.75 -8.14
C ALA A 195 -5.24 20.55 -8.27
N ASN A 196 -4.28 20.04 -9.06
CA ASN A 196 -3.00 20.73 -9.31
C ASN A 196 -3.02 21.60 -10.57
N MET A 197 -4.16 21.73 -11.25
CA MET A 197 -4.32 22.48 -12.52
C MET A 197 -3.34 22.03 -13.60
N ASN A 198 -3.07 20.72 -13.66
CA ASN A 198 -2.08 20.08 -14.53
C ASN A 198 -0.64 20.57 -14.32
N ASN A 199 -0.33 21.18 -13.17
CA ASN A 199 1.03 21.54 -12.79
C ASN A 199 1.58 20.52 -11.76
N TRP A 200 2.46 19.64 -12.22
CA TRP A 200 2.94 18.51 -11.43
C TRP A 200 4.22 18.80 -10.63
N PHE A 201 4.76 20.02 -10.72
CA PHE A 201 5.95 20.43 -9.97
C PHE A 201 5.67 20.79 -8.49
N PRO A 202 4.66 21.63 -8.16
CA PRO A 202 4.39 22.02 -6.78
C PRO A 202 3.93 20.85 -5.92
N PHE A 203 4.05 21.00 -4.61
CA PHE A 203 3.61 20.00 -3.64
C PHE A 203 2.11 20.14 -3.36
N TYR A 204 1.34 19.11 -3.70
CA TYR A 204 -0.10 19.01 -3.45
C TYR A 204 -0.41 17.76 -2.62
N PRO A 205 -0.26 17.76 -1.28
CA PRO A 205 -0.46 16.57 -0.45
C PRO A 205 -1.90 16.00 -0.51
N VAL A 206 -2.86 16.78 -1.01
CA VAL A 206 -4.22 16.29 -1.27
C VAL A 206 -4.24 15.11 -2.24
N THR A 207 -3.25 14.97 -3.12
CA THR A 207 -3.14 13.81 -4.02
C THR A 207 -2.95 12.50 -3.23
N ASN A 208 -2.19 12.50 -2.13
CA ASN A 208 -2.10 11.35 -1.23
C ASN A 208 -3.45 11.02 -0.58
N VAL A 209 -4.20 12.05 -0.16
CA VAL A 209 -5.53 11.87 0.44
C VAL A 209 -6.50 11.23 -0.57
N MET A 210 -6.46 11.63 -1.83
CA MET A 210 -7.26 11.02 -2.91
C MET A 210 -6.95 9.53 -3.06
N TRP A 211 -5.67 9.15 -3.02
CA TRP A 211 -5.27 7.74 -3.07
C TRP A 211 -5.64 6.95 -1.82
N ILE A 212 -5.57 7.55 -0.63
CA ILE A 212 -6.05 6.91 0.60
C ILE A 212 -7.57 6.64 0.49
N ILE A 213 -8.35 7.59 -0.05
CA ILE A 213 -9.78 7.41 -0.29
C ILE A 213 -10.03 6.26 -1.28
N TYR A 214 -9.24 6.16 -2.35
CA TYR A 214 -9.27 5.02 -3.26
C TYR A 214 -9.03 3.70 -2.51
N LEU A 215 -7.98 3.62 -1.69
CA LEU A 215 -7.63 2.41 -0.96
C LEU A 215 -8.71 2.01 0.06
N VAL A 216 -9.29 2.98 0.78
CA VAL A 216 -10.41 2.72 1.70
C VAL A 216 -11.59 2.11 0.95
N ARG A 217 -11.96 2.66 -0.21
CA ARG A 217 -13.04 2.13 -1.05
C ARG A 217 -12.70 0.73 -1.56
N TYR A 218 -11.50 0.55 -2.09
CA TYR A 218 -11.03 -0.75 -2.58
C TYR A 218 -11.08 -1.83 -1.49
N VAL A 219 -10.58 -1.52 -0.29
CA VAL A 219 -10.60 -2.44 0.86
C VAL A 219 -12.04 -2.74 1.28
N TYR A 220 -12.92 -1.73 1.35
CA TYR A 220 -14.34 -1.95 1.64
C TYR A 220 -15.00 -2.88 0.62
N ASP A 221 -14.81 -2.64 -0.67
CA ASP A 221 -15.38 -3.46 -1.74
C ASP A 221 -14.83 -4.89 -1.69
N SER A 222 -13.55 -5.06 -1.40
CA SER A 222 -12.92 -6.38 -1.16
C SER A 222 -13.56 -7.12 0.02
N LEU A 223 -13.81 -6.43 1.15
CA LEU A 223 -14.50 -7.00 2.31
C LEU A 223 -15.94 -7.41 1.99
N VAL A 224 -16.66 -6.62 1.17
CA VAL A 224 -18.02 -6.95 0.71
C VAL A 224 -18.00 -8.17 -0.21
N ASN A 225 -17.18 -8.14 -1.26
CA ASN A 225 -17.13 -9.18 -2.29
C ASN A 225 -16.68 -10.54 -1.74
N LYS A 226 -15.76 -10.54 -0.76
CA LYS A 226 -15.28 -11.76 -0.09
C LYS A 226 -16.12 -12.14 1.14
N ASN A 227 -17.20 -11.42 1.41
CA ASN A 227 -18.09 -11.61 2.57
C ASN A 227 -17.35 -11.67 3.93
N ILE A 228 -16.40 -10.76 4.15
CA ILE A 228 -15.58 -10.71 5.36
C ILE A 228 -16.23 -9.79 6.40
N GLY A 229 -16.39 -10.31 7.63
CA GLY A 229 -17.09 -9.63 8.72
C GLY A 229 -18.60 -9.54 8.53
N SER A 230 -19.29 -8.93 9.48
CA SER A 230 -20.73 -8.61 9.39
C SER A 230 -20.97 -7.36 8.55
N HIS A 231 -22.20 -7.21 8.03
CA HIS A 231 -22.60 -5.97 7.35
C HIS A 231 -22.37 -4.74 8.23
N ARG A 232 -22.68 -4.84 9.53
CA ARG A 232 -22.47 -3.77 10.50
C ARG A 232 -20.99 -3.37 10.62
N GLU A 233 -20.07 -4.33 10.73
CA GLU A 233 -18.64 -4.05 10.80
C GLU A 233 -18.12 -3.36 9.54
N ARG A 234 -18.56 -3.83 8.36
CA ARG A 234 -18.20 -3.18 7.08
C ARG A 234 -18.73 -1.74 7.00
N GLN A 235 -19.94 -1.49 7.47
CA GLN A 235 -20.50 -0.13 7.53
C GLN A 235 -19.74 0.78 8.50
N ILE A 236 -19.35 0.26 9.67
CA ILE A 236 -18.51 1.00 10.62
C ILE A 236 -17.15 1.33 10.00
N PHE A 237 -16.54 0.37 9.29
CA PHE A 237 -15.27 0.58 8.58
C PHE A 237 -15.34 1.74 7.58
N ILE A 238 -16.27 1.71 6.63
CA ILE A 238 -16.34 2.78 5.62
C ILE A 238 -16.74 4.12 6.23
N HIS A 239 -17.61 4.11 7.24
CA HIS A 239 -18.04 5.32 7.94
C HIS A 239 -16.89 5.97 8.71
N HIS A 240 -15.99 5.16 9.29
CA HIS A 240 -14.82 5.62 10.03
C HIS A 240 -13.93 6.57 9.21
N PHE A 241 -13.86 6.33 7.90
CA PHE A 241 -13.01 7.08 6.97
C PHE A 241 -13.79 8.10 6.11
N ARG A 242 -15.09 8.29 6.36
CA ARG A 242 -15.98 9.11 5.50
C ARG A 242 -15.52 10.56 5.33
N ASP A 243 -14.88 11.11 6.36
CA ASP A 243 -14.48 12.52 6.43
C ASP A 243 -13.04 12.75 5.96
N LEU A 244 -12.34 11.73 5.44
CA LEU A 244 -10.97 11.85 4.88
C LEU A 244 -10.85 12.99 3.86
N HIS A 245 -11.86 13.19 3.03
CA HIS A 245 -11.90 14.23 2.00
C HIS A 245 -11.84 15.67 2.55
N ARG A 246 -12.12 15.87 3.85
CA ARG A 246 -12.06 17.19 4.51
C ARG A 246 -10.65 17.60 4.89
N PHE A 247 -9.67 16.69 4.79
CA PHE A 247 -8.30 16.94 5.17
C PHE A 247 -7.44 17.27 3.95
N GLY A 248 -6.59 18.29 4.06
CA GLY A 248 -5.68 18.69 2.99
C GLY A 248 -4.42 17.83 2.86
N ASN A 249 -4.15 16.96 3.84
CA ASN A 249 -2.99 16.07 3.89
C ASN A 249 -3.25 14.89 4.85
N SER A 250 -2.42 13.84 4.78
CA SER A 250 -2.58 12.64 5.62
C SER A 250 -2.25 12.87 7.10
N HIS A 251 -1.33 13.80 7.39
CA HIS A 251 -0.96 14.17 8.76
C HIS A 251 -2.13 14.72 9.58
N SER A 252 -2.94 15.61 8.99
CA SER A 252 -4.09 16.22 9.67
C SER A 252 -5.14 15.17 10.09
N PHE A 253 -5.31 14.10 9.31
CA PHE A 253 -6.22 13.02 9.66
C PHE A 253 -5.73 12.23 10.89
N ILE A 254 -4.45 11.82 10.91
CA ILE A 254 -3.87 11.06 12.02
C ILE A 254 -3.91 11.86 13.32
N SER A 255 -3.57 13.15 13.26
CA SER A 255 -3.54 14.00 14.44
C SER A 255 -4.90 14.08 15.15
N LEU A 256 -6.01 14.04 14.40
CA LEU A 256 -7.37 14.05 14.96
C LEU A 256 -7.83 12.67 15.49
N HIS A 257 -7.27 11.57 14.96
CA HIS A 257 -7.71 10.19 15.23
C HIS A 257 -6.70 9.36 16.04
N SER A 258 -5.65 9.99 16.59
CA SER A 258 -4.56 9.36 17.36
C SER A 258 -4.96 8.76 18.73
N ARG A 259 -6.27 8.59 19.00
CA ARG A 259 -6.82 8.04 20.26
C ARG A 259 -7.77 6.86 19.99
N ILE A 260 -7.36 5.92 19.15
CA ILE A 260 -8.12 4.69 18.87
C ILE A 260 -7.38 3.50 19.49
#